data_AF-A0A133ZZK2-F1
#
_entry.id   AF-A0A133ZZK2-F1
#
_cell.length_a   1.000
_cell.length_b   1.000
_cell.length_c   1.000
_cell.angle_alpha   90.00
_cell.angle_beta   90.00
_cell.angle_gamma   90.00
#
_symmetry.space_group_name_H-M   'P 1'
#
loop_
_entity.id
_entity.type
_entity.pdbx_description
1 polymer ?
#
loop_
_entity_poly.entity_id
_entity_poly.type
_entity_poly.pdbx_seq_one_letter_code
_entity_poly.pdbx_strand_id
1 'polypeptide(L)' 'MSDKEQQVIEQINDISKRGNSAEVKKDKDGNYVVYEVQKKKKKVG' A
#
# COMPACT_ATOMS: atom_id res chain seq x y z
N MET A 1 -1.04 -11.08 -15.59
CA MET A 1 -0.61 -10.60 -14.27
C MET A 1 0.21 -11.70 -13.64
N SER A 2 1.37 -11.37 -13.13
CA SER A 2 2.19 -12.28 -12.33
C SER A 2 1.62 -12.36 -10.90
N ASP A 3 1.74 -13.51 -10.22
CA ASP A 3 1.18 -13.73 -8.88
C ASP A 3 1.62 -12.65 -7.87
N LYS A 4 2.83 -12.12 -8.05
CA LYS A 4 3.38 -11.03 -7.23
C LYS A 4 2.61 -9.71 -7.40
N GLU A 5 2.17 -9.38 -8.62
CA GLU A 5 1.40 -8.16 -8.89
C GLU A 5 0.01 -8.27 -8.27
N GLN A 6 -0.61 -9.44 -8.36
CA GLN A 6 -1.91 -9.68 -7.74
C GLN A 6 -1.85 -9.56 -6.21
N GLN A 7 -0.81 -10.12 -5.59
CA GLN A 7 -0.58 -10.00 -4.16
C GLN A 7 -0.39 -8.53 -3.70
N VAL A 8 0.32 -7.72 -4.49
CA VAL A 8 0.49 -6.28 -4.23
C VAL A 8 -0.84 -5.54 -4.34
N ILE A 9 -1.63 -5.85 -5.37
CA ILE A 9 -2.95 -5.24 -5.57
C ILE A 9 -3.89 -5.58 -4.41
N GLU A 10 -3.92 -6.83 -3.96
CA GLU A 10 -4.75 -7.24 -2.81
C GLU A 10 -4.35 -6.50 -1.52
N GLN A 11 -3.05 -6.34 -1.26
CA GLN A 11 -2.58 -5.57 -0.09
C GLN A 11 -3.00 -4.09 -0.16
N ILE A 12 -2.85 -3.44 -1.32
CA ILE A 12 -3.28 -2.06 -1.52
C ILE A 12 -4.79 -1.91 -1.32
N ASN A 13 -5.55 -2.88 -1.82
CA ASN A 13 -7.01 -2.88 -1.71
C ASN A 13 -7.45 -3.07 -0.26
N ASP A 14 -6.80 -3.95 0.52
CA ASP A 14 -7.05 -4.12 1.95
C ASP A 14 -6.73 -2.85 2.75
N ILE A 15 -5.57 -2.23 2.50
CA ILE A 15 -5.16 -0.95 3.12
C ILE A 15 -6.16 0.16 2.80
N SER A 16 -6.61 0.24 1.55
CA SER A 16 -7.58 1.24 1.11
C SER A 16 -8.97 1.01 1.75
N LYS A 17 -9.40 -0.24 1.91
CA LYS A 17 -10.64 -0.59 2.63
C LYS A 17 -10.62 -0.15 4.10
N ARG A 18 -9.44 -0.16 4.73
CA ARG A 18 -9.23 0.36 6.09
C ARG A 18 -9.25 1.89 6.15
N GLY A 19 -9.35 2.58 5.02
CA GLY A 19 -9.31 4.04 4.92
C GLY A 19 -7.90 4.62 5.01
N ASN A 20 -6.87 3.78 4.90
CA ASN A 20 -5.47 4.18 4.88
C ASN A 20 -4.96 4.28 3.44
N SER A 21 -3.82 4.93 3.25
CA SER A 21 -3.16 5.00 1.94
C SER A 21 -2.07 3.94 1.88
N ALA A 22 -1.83 3.36 0.71
CA ALA A 22 -0.72 2.43 0.51
C ALA A 22 0.39 3.12 -0.30
N GLU A 23 1.63 2.99 0.14
CA GLU A 23 2.81 3.43 -0.60
C GLU A 23 3.55 2.20 -1.12
N VAL A 24 3.72 2.10 -2.44
CA VAL A 24 4.44 0.99 -3.08
C VAL A 24 5.82 1.46 -3.48
N LYS A 25 6.87 0.79 -3.02
CA LYS A 25 8.25 1.03 -3.44
C LYS A 25 8.79 -0.18 -4.18
N LYS A 26 9.60 0.09 -5.20
CA LYS A 26 10.34 -0.94 -5.93
C LYS A 26 11.74 -1.02 -5.35
N ASP A 27 12.13 -2.21 -4.89
CA ASP A 27 13.48 -2.48 -4.41
C ASP A 27 14.46 -2.59 -5.58
N LYS A 28 15.76 -2.55 -5.28
CA LYS A 28 16.86 -2.69 -6.25
C LYS A 28 16.81 -4.01 -7.01
N ASP A 29 16.29 -5.06 -6.39
CA ASP A 29 16.03 -6.37 -7.00
C ASP A 29 14.76 -6.43 -7.86
N GLY A 30 14.02 -5.32 -7.96
CA GLY A 30 12.78 -5.23 -8.74
C GLY A 30 11.54 -5.79 -8.04
N ASN A 31 11.65 -6.17 -6.76
CA ASN A 31 10.50 -6.56 -5.93
C ASN A 31 9.69 -5.34 -5.50
N TYR A 32 8.37 -5.52 -5.35
CA TYR A 32 7.46 -4.47 -4.88
C TYR A 32 7.20 -4.64 -3.37
N VAL A 33 7.44 -3.57 -2.61
CA VAL A 33 7.21 -3.51 -1.17
C VAL A 33 6.07 -2.52 -0.92
N VAL A 34 5.00 -2.98 -0.24
CA VAL A 34 3.82 -2.16 0.06
C VAL A 34 3.88 -1.73 1.53
N TYR A 35 3.75 -0.43 1.77
CA TYR A 35 3.69 0.16 3.11
C TYR A 35 2.30 0.75 3.37
N GLU A 36 1.71 0.41 4.52
CA GLU A 36 0.49 1.06 4.99
C GLU A 36 0.80 2.43 5.59
N VAL A 37 0.33 3.49 4.93
CA VAL A 37 0.40 4.87 5.37
C VAL A 37 -0.90 5.23 6.07
N GLN A 38 -0.87 5.19 7.40
CA GLN A 38 -2.00 5.62 8.21
C GLN A 38 -2.19 7.13 8.09
N LYS A 39 -3.36 7.54 7.59
CA LYS A 39 -3.75 8.95 7.65
C LYS A 39 -4.09 9.29 9.11
N LYS A 40 -3.10 9.79 9.86
CA LYS A 40 -3.40 10.52 11.10
C LYS A 40 -4.20 11.75 10.70
N LYS A 41 -5.53 11.69 10.87
CA LYS A 41 -6.40 12.86 10.77
C LYS A 41 -5.92 13.88 11.81
N LYS A 42 -5.03 14.79 11.43
CA LYS A 42 -4.79 16.01 12.21
C LYS A 42 -6.09 16.80 12.13
N LYS A 43 -6.81 16.84 13.24
CA LYS A 43 -7.94 17.74 13.43
C LYS A 43 -7.36 19.16 13.33
N VAL A 44 -7.54 19.82 12.20
CA VAL A 44 -7.35 21.26 12.11
C VAL A 44 -8.62 21.85 12.71
N GLY A 45 -8.50 22.31 13.95
CA GLY A 45 -9.54 23.04 14.67
C GLY A 45 -9.35 24.54 14.49
#